data_AF-A0A952FHX0-F1
#
_entry.id   AF-A0A952FHX0-F1
#
_cell.length_a   1.000
_cell.length_b   1.000
_cell.length_c   1.000
_cell.angle_alpha   90.00
_cell.angle_beta   90.00
_cell.angle_gamma   90.00
#
_symmetry.space_group_name_H-M   'P 1'
#
loop_
_entity.id
_entity.type
_entity.pdbx_description
1 polymer ?
#
loop_
_entity_poly.entity_id
_entity_poly.type
_entity_poly.pdbx_seq_one_letter_code
_entity_poly.pdbx_strand_id
1 'polypeptide(L)' 'MIITSLLDTDLYKFTMMQVVLHQFPGAEVEYKFKCRNAGAPGIGDLAPYVMEIREEIRGLCNL' A
#
# COMPACT_ATOMS: atom_id res chain seq x y z
N MET A 1 11.65 -4.74 -7.70
CA MET A 1 10.25 -4.71 -8.12
C MET A 1 9.59 -6.02 -7.79
N ILE A 2 8.98 -6.05 -6.61
CA ILE A 2 8.18 -7.16 -6.09
C ILE A 2 6.84 -7.21 -6.81
N ILE A 3 6.18 -6.05 -6.96
CA ILE A 3 4.94 -5.88 -7.72
C ILE A 3 5.29 -5.58 -9.17
N THR A 4 4.70 -6.30 -10.13
CA THR A 4 5.06 -6.19 -11.57
C THR A 4 3.89 -5.82 -12.47
N SER A 5 2.69 -5.62 -11.92
CA SER A 5 1.47 -5.29 -12.66
C SER A 5 0.53 -4.46 -11.80
N LEU A 6 -0.17 -3.50 -12.40
CA LEU A 6 -1.26 -2.77 -11.73
C LEU A 6 -2.44 -3.66 -11.33
N LEU A 7 -2.53 -4.88 -11.89
CA LEU A 7 -3.55 -5.87 -11.54
C LEU A 7 -3.19 -6.73 -10.32
N ASP A 8 -1.96 -6.64 -9.81
CA ASP A 8 -1.50 -7.38 -8.62
C ASP A 8 -1.98 -6.68 -7.34
N THR A 9 -3.28 -6.73 -7.12
CA THR A 9 -3.97 -6.13 -5.98
C THR A 9 -5.29 -6.85 -5.72
N ASP A 10 -5.93 -6.55 -4.59
CA ASP A 10 -7.23 -7.15 -4.27
C ASP A 10 -8.35 -6.59 -5.15
N LEU A 11 -9.24 -7.46 -5.64
CA LEU A 11 -10.38 -7.08 -6.49
C LEU A 11 -11.21 -5.92 -5.92
N TYR A 12 -11.43 -5.90 -4.60
CA TYR A 12 -12.26 -4.89 -3.97
C TYR A 12 -11.70 -3.47 -4.10
N LYS A 13 -10.40 -3.30 -4.36
CA LYS A 13 -9.81 -1.98 -4.61
C LYS A 13 -10.37 -1.36 -5.89
N PHE A 14 -10.53 -2.14 -6.96
CA PHE A 14 -11.12 -1.66 -8.21
C PHE A 14 -12.60 -1.36 -8.07
N THR A 15 -13.37 -2.26 -7.43
CA THR A 15 -14.81 -2.03 -7.27
C THR A 15 -15.11 -0.83 -6.37
N MET A 16 -14.32 -0.60 -5.31
CA MET A 16 -14.42 0.62 -4.51
C MET A 16 -13.95 1.87 -5.26
N MET A 17 -12.84 1.80 -5.99
CA MET A 17 -12.34 2.94 -6.78
C MET A 17 -13.36 3.40 -7.82
N GLN A 18 -14.10 2.49 -8.46
CA GLN A 18 -15.17 2.84 -9.38
C GLN A 18 -16.27 3.66 -8.69
N VAL A 19 -16.68 3.27 -7.48
CA VAL A 19 -17.65 4.03 -6.69
C VAL A 19 -17.10 5.40 -6.32
N VAL A 20 -15.86 5.47 -5.86
CA VAL A 20 -15.21 6.76 -5.52
C VAL A 20 -15.17 7.67 -6.73
N LEU A 21 -14.77 7.17 -7.91
CA LEU A 21 -14.71 7.96 -9.14
C LEU A 21 -16.06 8.54 -9.54
N HIS A 22 -17.15 7.76 -9.44
CA HIS A 22 -18.47 8.21 -9.90
C HIS A 22 -19.28 8.98 -8.85
N GLN A 23 -19.09 8.69 -7.56
CA GLN A 23 -19.93 9.23 -6.49
C GLN A 23 -19.18 10.26 -5.63
N PHE A 24 -17.87 10.11 -5.46
CA PHE A 24 -17.06 10.91 -4.54
C PHE A 24 -15.72 11.37 -5.16
N PRO A 25 -15.70 11.93 -6.39
CA PRO A 25 -14.43 12.22 -7.10
C PRO A 25 -13.55 13.27 -6.41
N GLY A 26 -14.11 14.10 -5.52
CA GLY A 26 -13.39 15.13 -4.78
C GLY A 26 -13.07 14.77 -3.32
N ALA A 27 -13.26 13.52 -2.91
CA ALA A 27 -12.97 13.11 -1.54
C ALA A 27 -11.46 13.00 -1.29
N GLU A 28 -10.99 13.66 -0.23
CA GLU A 28 -9.61 13.53 0.26
C GLU A 28 -9.57 12.58 1.48
N VAL A 29 -8.54 11.74 1.56
CA VAL A 29 -8.41 10.70 2.59
C VAL A 29 -6.96 10.49 3.00
N GLU A 30 -6.76 9.97 4.20
CA GLU A 30 -5.44 9.56 4.72
C GLU A 30 -5.44 8.08 5.12
N TYR A 31 -4.33 7.40 4.85
CA TYR A 31 -4.10 6.02 5.28
C TYR A 31 -2.84 5.94 6.14
N LYS A 32 -2.90 5.12 7.19
CA LYS A 32 -1.77 4.89 8.10
C LYS A 32 -1.46 3.41 8.23
N PHE A 33 -0.20 3.05 8.00
CA PHE A 33 0.32 1.72 8.29
C PHE A 33 0.42 1.48 9.81
N LYS A 34 0.08 0.27 10.26
CA LYS A 34 0.27 -0.17 11.64
C LYS A 34 0.63 -1.65 11.69
N CYS A 35 1.83 -1.96 12.17
CA CYS A 35 2.23 -3.31 12.55
C CYS A 35 1.60 -3.67 13.91
N ARG A 36 0.65 -4.60 13.93
CA ARG A 36 -0.14 -4.92 15.14
C ARG A 36 0.60 -5.78 16.16
N ASN A 37 1.63 -6.48 15.72
CA ASN A 37 2.46 -7.39 16.52
C ASN A 37 3.89 -6.82 16.72
N ALA A 38 4.09 -5.52 16.54
CA ALA A 38 5.37 -4.88 16.83
C ALA A 38 5.79 -5.17 18.28
N GLY A 39 6.99 -5.72 18.47
CA GLY A 39 7.52 -6.10 19.79
C GLY A 39 7.07 -7.47 20.30
N ALA A 40 6.27 -8.23 19.54
CA ALA A 40 5.97 -9.62 19.88
C ALA A 40 7.22 -10.50 19.76
N PRO A 41 7.37 -11.56 20.58
CA PRO A 41 8.52 -12.47 20.50
C PRO A 41 8.70 -13.02 19.08
N GLY A 42 9.92 -12.94 18.55
CA GLY A 42 10.25 -13.39 17.19
C GLY A 42 9.87 -12.42 16.07
N ILE A 43 9.22 -11.28 16.36
CA ILE A 43 8.95 -10.22 15.39
C ILE A 43 10.04 -9.15 15.48
N GLY A 44 10.87 -9.06 14.44
CA GLY A 44 11.92 -8.04 14.31
C GLY A 44 11.37 -6.64 14.07
N ASP A 45 12.21 -5.63 14.33
CA ASP A 45 11.91 -4.25 13.97
C ASP A 45 11.88 -4.10 12.44
N LEU A 46 10.88 -3.36 11.93
CA LEU A 46 10.74 -3.08 10.51
C LEU A 46 11.48 -1.80 10.09
N ALA A 47 11.90 -0.96 11.04
CA ALA A 47 12.59 0.30 10.74
C ALA A 47 13.83 0.16 9.81
N PRO A 48 14.66 -0.90 9.91
CA PRO A 48 15.81 -1.07 9.03
C PRO A 48 15.45 -1.14 7.54
N TYR A 49 14.24 -1.62 7.19
CA TYR A 49 13.82 -1.83 5.80
C TYR A 49 13.22 -0.57 5.15
N VAL A 50 13.22 0.58 5.83
CA VAL A 50 12.57 1.81 5.32
C VAL A 50 13.10 2.24 3.96
N MET A 51 14.40 2.04 3.70
CA MET A 51 15.00 2.42 2.41
C MET A 51 14.53 1.51 1.29
N GLU A 52 14.52 0.19 1.51
CA GLU A 52 14.02 -0.80 0.55
C GLU A 52 12.54 -0.56 0.23
N ILE A 53 11.72 -0.30 1.25
CA ILE A 53 10.29 0.03 1.08
C ILE A 53 10.12 1.29 0.22
N ARG A 54 10.94 2.33 0.43
CA ARG A 54 10.89 3.55 -0.38
C ARG A 54 11.29 3.33 -1.83
N GLU A 55 12.28 2.47 -2.09
CA GLU A 55 12.66 2.12 -3.46
C GLU A 55 11.55 1.34 -4.17
N GLU A 56 10.95 0.35 -3.52
CA GLU A 56 9.85 -0.41 -4.11
C GLU A 56 8.62 0.48 -4.37
N ILE A 57 8.27 1.40 -3.45
CA ILE A 57 7.20 2.39 -3.68
C ILE A 57 7.50 3.27 -4.90
N ARG A 58 8.74 3.76 -5.06
CA ARG A 58 9.13 4.51 -6.26
C ARG A 58 9.03 3.67 -7.51
N GLY A 59 9.37 2.38 -7.43
CA GLY A 59 9.23 1.43 -8.52
C GLY A 59 7.81 1.33 -9.07
N LEU A 60 6.78 1.47 -8.21
CA LEU A 60 5.38 1.45 -8.63
C LEU A 60 5.02 2.54 -9.65
N CYS A 61 5.75 3.66 -9.69
CA CYS A 61 5.52 4.73 -10.67
C CYS A 61 5.91 4.36 -12.11
N ASN A 62 6.55 3.21 -12.32
CA ASN A 62 6.93 2.70 -13.65
C ASN A 62 5.99 1.59 -14.16
N LEU A 63 4.89 1.30 -13.45
CA LEU A 63 3.88 0.31 -13.83
C LEU A 63 2.74 0.92 -14.65
#